data_AF-A0A2T1LY94-F1
#
_entry.id   AF-A0A2T1LY94-F1
#
_cell.length_a   1.000
_cell.length_b   1.000
_cell.length_c   1.000
_cell.angle_alpha   90.00
_cell.angle_beta   90.00
_cell.angle_gamma   90.00
#
_symmetry.space_group_name_H-M   'P 1'
#
loop_
_entity.id
_entity.type
_entity.pdbx_description
1 polymer ?
#
loop_
_entity_poly.entity_id
_entity_poly.type
_entity_poly.pdbx_seq_one_letter_code
_entity_poly.pdbx_strand_id
1 'polypeptide(L)'
;MTSSLSILDSALNLFNAELELFATSPEYQSSMIISFGESHDYSALQHKFAMECTNVSHLIEVVSLATLNGAYGAYSRETNKIYLASEFINYASPSTIADILLEEYGHLIDAQLNTVETVGDEGEIFADLVQGNPLNPKAFTEDDTATINLNGKTIPLEQGSPIIYVSQGANGVNNGTSWANAYTDLQTALANSPTGSEIWVATGTYKPTTTNDRTISFNLKQSIEIYGGFAGFETSREQRNWTNNQTILSGDIRFLEVDSDNSYHVVFASDNITASSRLDGFTITKGNDDRYSGDGGGIYNDGSDAIFANLLILENRVNSSSGKGGGLYTQEGNPQLLNVTFKENSAGDGGAIYSGSYADEGGITLNGGTFLNNTATNNGGAIYNYYSNLGLTNVTFFNQATEQDGGAIYNSSGSMGITNAQFNENIAFDDGGAIYTDNGEISVINAVFVNNQANNVNSNNSYGGAIVNTGSSETSFINVVFDNNIAEKGGGAIANFDSSKTTLINTTLSRGLAENGGGIYSEDTSKVTINNSILWGNRSTISSNEIYNTGNATTQVNYSIVQGGYTGTNNQNTDPLFVNQSAGNLNI
;
A
#
# COMPACT_ATOMS: atom_id res chain seq x y z
N MET A 1 -16.95 0.15 43.49
CA MET A 1 -18.39 0.44 43.27
C MET A 1 -18.80 1.86 43.66
N THR A 2 -18.14 2.55 44.59
CA THR A 2 -18.47 3.96 44.93
C THR A 2 -17.79 5.01 44.04
N SER A 3 -16.71 4.67 43.32
CA SER A 3 -16.00 5.58 42.40
C SER A 3 -16.64 5.69 41.01
N SER A 4 -17.15 4.58 40.46
CA SER A 4 -17.73 4.53 39.11
C SER A 4 -19.06 5.28 38.98
N LEU A 5 -19.91 5.25 40.02
CA LEU A 5 -21.14 6.06 40.04
C LEU A 5 -20.83 7.56 39.98
N SER A 6 -19.79 8.03 40.68
CA SER A 6 -19.43 9.46 40.69
C SER A 6 -18.91 9.98 39.35
N ILE A 7 -18.31 9.12 38.54
CA ILE A 7 -17.79 9.45 37.20
C ILE A 7 -18.95 9.57 36.22
N LEU A 8 -19.87 8.60 36.21
CA LEU A 8 -21.05 8.64 35.34
C LEU A 8 -21.95 9.83 35.68
N ASP A 9 -22.14 10.16 36.96
CA ASP A 9 -22.87 11.36 37.37
C ASP A 9 -22.20 12.64 36.85
N SER A 10 -20.87 12.69 36.85
CA SER A 10 -20.12 13.84 36.31
C SER A 10 -20.24 13.95 34.79
N ALA A 11 -20.18 12.82 34.07
CA ALA A 11 -20.38 12.77 32.63
C ALA A 11 -21.80 13.21 32.23
N LEU A 12 -22.81 12.73 32.97
CA LEU A 12 -24.20 13.14 32.78
C LEU A 12 -24.41 14.64 32.98
N ASN A 13 -23.71 15.26 33.94
CA ASN A 13 -23.80 16.70 34.12
C ASN A 13 -23.19 17.47 32.94
N LEU A 14 -22.09 16.98 32.35
CA LEU A 14 -21.48 17.57 31.16
C LEU A 14 -22.40 17.43 29.94
N PHE A 15 -22.83 16.20 29.66
CA PHE A 15 -23.79 15.89 28.60
C PHE A 15 -25.04 16.77 28.66
N ASN A 16 -25.67 16.90 29.84
CA ASN A 16 -26.86 17.74 29.99
C ASN A 16 -26.53 19.22 29.74
N ALA A 17 -25.38 19.71 30.19
CA ALA A 17 -24.97 21.10 29.99
C ALA A 17 -24.72 21.41 28.51
N GLU A 18 -24.11 20.49 27.76
CA GLU A 18 -23.88 20.61 26.32
C GLU A 18 -25.22 20.66 25.55
N LEU A 19 -26.15 19.77 25.88
CA LEU A 19 -27.49 19.78 25.28
C LEU A 19 -28.30 21.04 25.62
N GLU A 20 -28.22 21.55 26.85
CA GLU A 20 -28.89 22.81 27.24
C GLU A 20 -28.35 24.02 26.44
N LEU A 21 -27.03 24.07 26.25
CA LEU A 21 -26.40 25.11 25.43
C LEU A 21 -26.82 24.98 23.96
N PHE A 22 -26.76 23.77 23.41
CA PHE A 22 -27.17 23.50 22.04
C PHE A 22 -28.65 23.82 21.78
N ALA A 23 -29.54 23.43 22.70
CA ALA A 23 -30.98 23.66 22.59
C ALA A 23 -31.35 25.15 22.48
N THR A 24 -30.51 26.04 23.04
CA THR A 24 -30.71 27.49 23.01
C THR A 24 -29.82 28.21 21.99
N SER A 25 -28.98 27.48 21.26
CA SER A 25 -28.11 28.04 20.23
C SER A 25 -28.90 28.48 18.99
N PRO A 26 -28.49 29.57 18.32
CA PRO A 26 -29.05 29.98 17.04
C PRO A 26 -28.74 29.00 15.89
N GLU A 27 -27.74 28.13 16.05
CA GLU A 27 -27.36 27.09 15.09
C GLU A 27 -28.21 25.80 15.21
N TYR A 28 -29.04 25.66 16.25
CA TYR A 28 -29.86 24.46 16.50
C TYR A 28 -30.57 23.94 15.25
N GLN A 29 -31.30 24.82 14.54
CA GLN A 29 -32.06 24.41 13.36
C GLN A 29 -31.15 23.86 12.26
N SER A 30 -30.06 24.57 11.94
CA SER A 30 -29.11 24.12 10.92
C SER A 30 -28.45 22.81 11.29
N SER A 31 -28.09 22.64 12.57
CA SER A 31 -27.43 21.42 13.03
C SER A 31 -28.34 20.21 12.94
N MET A 32 -29.60 20.33 13.37
CA MET A 32 -30.57 19.25 13.28
C MET A 32 -30.88 18.84 11.82
N ILE A 33 -30.88 19.81 10.88
CA ILE A 33 -31.02 19.52 9.45
C ILE A 33 -29.82 18.74 8.91
N ILE A 34 -28.60 19.12 9.32
CA ILE A 34 -27.37 18.46 8.89
C ILE A 34 -27.34 17.02 9.42
N SER A 35 -27.71 16.80 10.69
CA SER A 35 -27.72 15.46 11.31
C SER A 35 -28.83 14.56 10.77
N PHE A 36 -30.07 15.04 10.69
CA PHE A 36 -31.25 14.17 10.54
C PHE A 36 -32.09 14.45 9.28
N GLY A 37 -31.60 15.32 8.39
CA GLY A 37 -32.25 15.68 7.13
C GLY A 37 -33.36 16.74 7.27
N GLU A 38 -33.91 17.16 6.12
CA GLU A 38 -34.86 18.30 6.01
C GLU A 38 -36.34 17.93 6.24
N SER A 39 -36.64 16.71 6.67
CA SER A 39 -38.01 16.17 6.75
C SER A 39 -38.88 16.77 7.87
N HIS A 40 -38.29 17.51 8.81
CA HIS A 40 -38.96 18.05 10.01
C HIS A 40 -38.78 19.56 10.17
N ASP A 41 -39.75 20.21 10.81
CA ASP A 41 -39.66 21.62 11.23
C ASP A 41 -38.95 21.71 12.59
N TYR A 42 -37.62 21.71 12.58
CA TYR A 42 -36.83 21.76 13.81
C TYR A 42 -37.02 23.06 14.59
N SER A 43 -37.35 24.17 13.95
CA SER A 43 -37.66 25.43 14.64
C SER A 43 -38.91 25.29 15.51
N ALA A 44 -39.91 24.54 15.06
CA ALA A 44 -41.08 24.22 15.87
C ALA A 44 -40.78 23.21 17.01
N LEU A 45 -39.75 22.36 16.84
CA LEU A 45 -39.35 21.37 17.83
C LEU A 45 -38.38 21.92 18.90
N GLN A 46 -37.66 23.01 18.62
CA GLN A 46 -36.61 23.54 19.50
C GLN A 46 -37.08 23.81 20.93
N HIS A 47 -38.27 24.38 21.10
CA HIS A 47 -38.81 24.63 22.45
C HIS A 47 -39.08 23.33 23.22
N LYS A 48 -39.57 22.30 22.52
CA LYS A 48 -39.81 20.99 23.12
C LYS A 48 -38.49 20.30 23.47
N PHE A 49 -37.54 20.31 22.55
CA PHE A 49 -36.19 19.80 22.79
C PHE A 49 -35.54 20.48 23.99
N ALA A 50 -35.58 21.81 24.09
CA ALA A 50 -35.04 22.55 25.23
C ALA A 50 -35.67 22.19 26.59
N MET A 51 -36.91 21.67 26.60
CA MET A 51 -37.56 21.21 27.83
C MET A 51 -37.31 19.74 28.16
N GLU A 52 -37.00 18.91 27.16
CA GLU A 52 -36.98 17.45 27.26
C GLU A 52 -35.61 16.81 26.97
N CYS A 53 -34.62 17.60 26.50
CA CYS A 53 -33.27 17.12 26.17
C CYS A 53 -32.44 16.72 27.39
N THR A 54 -32.86 17.13 28.58
CA THR A 54 -32.17 16.82 29.83
C THR A 54 -32.84 15.64 30.53
N ASN A 55 -32.09 14.91 31.36
CA ASN A 55 -32.56 13.76 32.14
C ASN A 55 -32.75 12.43 31.37
N VAL A 56 -31.74 12.07 30.57
CA VAL A 56 -31.66 10.77 29.87
C VAL A 56 -31.18 9.62 30.77
N SER A 57 -30.91 9.86 32.05
CA SER A 57 -30.39 8.84 32.98
C SER A 57 -31.22 7.55 33.01
N HIS A 58 -32.54 7.69 32.84
CA HIS A 58 -33.48 6.57 32.77
C HIS A 58 -33.39 5.74 31.48
N LEU A 59 -32.73 6.26 30.44
CA LEU A 59 -32.49 5.61 29.16
C LEU A 59 -31.16 4.83 29.16
N ILE A 60 -30.27 5.08 30.12
CA ILE A 60 -28.94 4.49 30.15
C ILE A 60 -28.96 3.15 30.90
N GLU A 61 -28.36 2.13 30.29
CA GLU A 61 -28.13 0.82 30.89
C GLU A 61 -26.64 0.45 30.80
N VAL A 62 -26.02 0.17 31.95
CA VAL A 62 -24.60 -0.19 31.99
C VAL A 62 -24.45 -1.70 31.86
N VAL A 63 -23.73 -2.15 30.83
CA VAL A 63 -23.48 -3.57 30.50
C VAL A 63 -21.99 -3.82 30.34
N SER A 64 -21.54 -5.07 30.23
CA SER A 64 -20.11 -5.34 30.03
C SER A 64 -19.64 -4.99 28.62
N LEU A 65 -18.37 -4.65 28.44
CA LEU A 65 -17.73 -4.42 27.14
C LEU A 65 -17.86 -5.65 26.24
N ALA A 66 -17.77 -6.85 26.82
CA ALA A 66 -18.02 -8.11 26.11
C ALA A 66 -19.48 -8.22 25.62
N THR A 67 -20.43 -7.64 26.34
CA THR A 67 -21.84 -7.59 25.94
C THR A 67 -22.04 -6.67 24.73
N LEU A 68 -21.29 -5.58 24.65
CA LEU A 68 -21.30 -4.63 23.53
C LEU A 68 -20.32 -4.98 22.41
N ASN A 69 -19.83 -6.23 22.37
CA ASN A 69 -18.87 -6.69 21.36
C ASN A 69 -17.65 -5.76 21.20
N GLY A 70 -17.17 -5.16 22.29
CA GLY A 70 -16.04 -4.24 22.28
C GLY A 70 -16.39 -2.75 22.18
N ALA A 71 -17.64 -2.38 21.89
CA ALA A 71 -18.05 -0.97 21.81
C ALA A 71 -18.18 -0.31 23.18
N TYR A 72 -17.97 1.01 23.22
CA TYR A 72 -18.07 1.81 24.43
C TYR A 72 -19.50 2.33 24.71
N GLY A 73 -20.27 2.60 23.65
CA GLY A 73 -21.69 2.97 23.65
C GLY A 73 -22.51 2.11 22.69
N ALA A 74 -23.86 2.18 22.79
CA ALA A 74 -24.79 1.86 21.71
C ALA A 74 -26.24 2.26 22.01
N TYR A 75 -26.96 2.80 21.04
CA TYR A 75 -28.40 3.01 21.10
C TYR A 75 -29.18 1.85 20.48
N SER A 76 -30.24 1.41 21.16
CA SER A 76 -31.14 0.36 20.66
C SER A 76 -32.53 0.90 20.39
N ARG A 77 -32.93 0.91 19.12
CA ARG A 77 -34.30 1.25 18.70
C ARG A 77 -35.36 0.30 19.28
N GLU A 78 -35.04 -0.99 19.45
CA GLU A 78 -35.98 -2.00 19.98
C GLU A 78 -36.28 -1.85 21.48
N THR A 79 -35.30 -1.40 22.25
CA THR A 79 -35.45 -1.24 23.71
C THR A 79 -35.63 0.22 24.12
N ASN A 80 -35.33 1.14 23.20
CA ASN A 80 -35.24 2.58 23.43
C ASN A 80 -34.30 2.91 24.61
N LYS A 81 -33.11 2.31 24.57
CA LYS A 81 -32.07 2.43 25.61
C LYS A 81 -30.72 2.77 24.97
N ILE A 82 -29.92 3.52 25.71
CA ILE A 82 -28.50 3.72 25.46
C ILE A 82 -27.74 2.77 26.37
N TYR A 83 -26.87 1.95 25.82
CA TYR A 83 -26.01 1.03 26.54
C TYR A 83 -24.62 1.62 26.67
N LEU A 84 -24.02 1.52 27.86
CA LEU A 84 -22.63 1.93 28.08
C LEU A 84 -21.82 0.78 28.65
N ALA A 85 -20.59 0.62 28.13
CA ALA A 85 -19.67 -0.39 28.64
C ALA A 85 -19.20 -0.05 30.06
N SER A 86 -19.38 -0.98 30.98
CA SER A 86 -19.01 -0.83 32.39
C SER A 86 -17.50 -0.64 32.57
N GLU A 87 -16.72 -1.31 31.73
CA GLU A 87 -15.27 -1.25 31.68
C GLU A 87 -14.83 0.13 31.21
N PHE A 88 -15.46 0.67 30.16
CA PHE A 88 -15.24 2.02 29.66
C PHE A 88 -15.45 3.09 30.75
N ILE A 89 -16.58 3.03 31.47
CA ILE A 89 -16.89 3.96 32.57
C ILE A 89 -15.81 3.95 33.66
N ASN A 90 -15.15 2.81 33.90
CA ASN A 90 -14.17 2.70 34.96
C ASN A 90 -12.84 3.41 34.68
N TYR A 91 -12.52 3.73 33.41
CA TYR A 91 -11.25 4.36 33.04
C TYR A 91 -11.39 5.64 32.21
N ALA A 92 -12.52 5.87 31.54
CA ALA A 92 -12.75 7.04 30.73
C ALA A 92 -12.96 8.31 31.58
N SER A 93 -12.59 9.46 31.02
CA SER A 93 -12.85 10.75 31.67
C SER A 93 -14.34 11.11 31.57
N PRO A 94 -14.88 11.95 32.46
CA PRO A 94 -16.27 12.40 32.36
C PRO A 94 -16.63 13.03 31.01
N SER A 95 -15.70 13.76 30.37
CA SER A 95 -15.95 14.33 29.04
C SER A 95 -15.99 13.24 27.97
N THR A 96 -15.06 12.29 27.98
CA THR A 96 -15.05 11.17 27.02
C THR A 96 -16.33 10.32 27.11
N ILE A 97 -16.89 10.16 28.31
CA ILE A 97 -18.17 9.46 28.48
C ILE A 97 -19.34 10.33 27.99
N ALA A 98 -19.26 11.65 28.15
CA ALA A 98 -20.26 12.57 27.63
C ALA A 98 -20.27 12.61 26.09
N ASP A 99 -19.09 12.56 25.46
CA ASP A 99 -18.93 12.48 24.00
C ASP A 99 -19.68 11.25 23.44
N ILE A 100 -19.41 10.06 23.98
CA ILE A 100 -20.15 8.83 23.61
C ILE A 100 -21.64 8.98 23.89
N LEU A 101 -22.04 9.56 25.02
CA LEU A 101 -23.46 9.76 25.31
C LEU A 101 -24.15 10.70 24.31
N LEU A 102 -23.47 11.73 23.81
CA LEU A 102 -24.00 12.64 22.80
C LEU A 102 -24.21 11.93 21.46
N GLU A 103 -23.24 11.13 21.05
CA GLU A 103 -23.29 10.30 19.85
C GLU A 103 -24.50 9.35 19.89
N GLU A 104 -24.62 8.55 20.95
CA GLU A 104 -25.76 7.63 21.13
C GLU A 104 -27.10 8.33 21.30
N TYR A 105 -27.09 9.56 21.81
CA TYR A 105 -28.29 10.38 21.91
C TYR A 105 -28.71 10.92 20.54
N GLY A 106 -27.78 11.17 19.62
CA GLY A 106 -28.06 11.51 18.23
C GLY A 106 -28.85 10.40 17.52
N HIS A 107 -28.39 9.15 17.61
CA HIS A 107 -29.12 7.99 17.08
C HIS A 107 -30.51 7.82 17.72
N LEU A 108 -30.61 8.08 19.03
CA LEU A 108 -31.89 8.08 19.73
C LEU A 108 -32.86 9.12 19.16
N ILE A 109 -32.37 10.32 18.86
CA ILE A 109 -33.16 11.39 18.26
C ILE A 109 -33.58 10.98 16.85
N ASP A 110 -32.66 10.48 16.02
CA ASP A 110 -32.99 10.03 14.67
C ASP A 110 -34.09 8.98 14.68
N ALA A 111 -33.96 7.95 15.52
CA ALA A 111 -34.94 6.88 15.62
C ALA A 111 -36.33 7.35 16.06
N GLN A 112 -36.42 8.48 16.78
CA GLN A 112 -37.69 9.12 17.19
C GLN A 112 -38.29 10.01 16.10
N LEU A 113 -37.45 10.65 15.30
CA LEU A 113 -37.88 11.58 14.24
C LEU A 113 -38.16 10.86 12.93
N ASN A 114 -37.28 9.95 12.54
CA ASN A 114 -37.24 9.33 11.23
C ASN A 114 -37.68 7.86 11.30
N THR A 115 -38.61 7.48 10.42
CA THR A 115 -39.07 6.07 10.33
C THR A 115 -38.06 5.17 9.62
N VAL A 116 -37.26 5.77 8.74
CA VAL A 116 -36.12 5.16 8.06
C VAL A 116 -34.88 5.85 8.59
N GLU A 117 -33.87 5.09 8.95
CA GLU A 117 -32.57 5.57 9.42
C GLU A 117 -31.97 6.55 8.42
N THR A 118 -31.38 7.62 8.96
CA THR A 118 -30.64 8.58 8.15
C THR A 118 -29.37 7.91 7.61
N VAL A 119 -28.94 8.28 6.40
CA VAL A 119 -27.72 7.69 5.81
C VAL A 119 -26.50 8.38 6.43
N GLY A 120 -25.54 7.59 6.92
CA GLY A 120 -24.35 8.08 7.62
C GLY A 120 -24.40 7.71 9.10
N ASP A 121 -23.45 8.23 9.87
CA ASP A 121 -23.44 8.24 11.32
C ASP A 121 -24.03 9.56 11.81
N GLU A 122 -25.37 9.62 11.91
CA GLU A 122 -26.04 10.82 12.40
C GLU A 122 -25.79 11.10 13.88
N GLY A 123 -25.32 10.11 14.64
CA GLY A 123 -24.86 10.23 16.02
C GLY A 123 -23.61 11.07 16.13
N GLU A 124 -22.55 10.70 15.39
CA GLU A 124 -21.28 11.43 15.32
C GLU A 124 -21.51 12.86 14.81
N ILE A 125 -22.27 13.01 13.72
CA ILE A 125 -22.60 14.33 13.15
C ILE A 125 -23.33 15.20 14.20
N PHE A 126 -24.31 14.64 14.90
CA PHE A 126 -25.03 15.36 15.95
C PHE A 126 -24.12 15.75 17.11
N ALA A 127 -23.29 14.83 17.62
CA ALA A 127 -22.37 15.09 18.71
C ALA A 127 -21.39 16.22 18.37
N ASP A 128 -20.77 16.16 17.18
CA ASP A 128 -19.85 17.20 16.72
C ASP A 128 -20.53 18.57 16.64
N LEU A 129 -21.77 18.64 16.13
CA LEU A 129 -22.51 19.90 16.02
C LEU A 129 -22.94 20.45 17.37
N VAL A 130 -23.29 19.59 18.33
CA VAL A 130 -23.59 19.99 19.71
C VAL A 130 -22.35 20.61 20.37
N GLN A 131 -21.18 20.02 20.12
CA GLN A 131 -19.91 20.44 20.72
C GLN A 131 -19.20 21.57 19.96
N GLY A 132 -19.64 21.86 18.73
CA GLY A 132 -19.03 22.88 17.87
C GLY A 132 -17.74 22.41 17.19
N ASN A 133 -17.57 21.10 17.03
CA ASN A 133 -16.43 20.47 16.37
C ASN A 133 -16.57 20.54 14.83
N PRO A 134 -15.45 20.50 14.08
CA PRO A 134 -15.49 20.30 12.63
C PRO A 134 -15.99 18.90 12.27
N LEU A 135 -16.93 18.80 11.33
CA LEU A 135 -17.52 17.52 10.92
C LEU A 135 -16.53 16.60 10.20
N ASN A 136 -16.55 15.32 10.57
CA ASN A 136 -15.89 14.25 9.85
C ASN A 136 -16.59 13.96 8.50
N PRO A 137 -15.94 14.14 7.33
CA PRO A 137 -16.58 13.85 6.04
C PRO A 137 -16.99 12.39 5.84
N LYS A 138 -16.37 11.44 6.56
CA LYS A 138 -16.70 10.02 6.48
C LYS A 138 -18.05 9.69 7.13
N ALA A 139 -18.40 10.40 8.21
CA ALA A 139 -19.66 10.24 8.93
C ALA A 139 -20.90 10.43 8.04
N PHE A 140 -20.79 11.11 6.89
CA PHE A 140 -21.90 11.23 5.93
C PHE A 140 -22.11 9.98 5.05
N THR A 141 -21.26 8.96 5.17
CA THR A 141 -21.21 7.80 4.28
C THR A 141 -20.95 6.46 4.97
N GLU A 142 -20.48 6.46 6.22
CA GLU A 142 -20.30 5.26 7.04
C GLU A 142 -21.62 4.95 7.79
N ASP A 143 -22.04 3.69 7.79
CA ASP A 143 -23.20 3.14 8.50
C ASP A 143 -22.61 1.93 9.24
N ASP A 144 -22.29 2.14 10.51
CA ASP A 144 -21.38 1.32 11.32
C ASP A 144 -22.15 0.29 12.14
N THR A 145 -23.31 -0.14 11.66
CA THR A 145 -24.17 -1.06 12.40
C THR A 145 -23.58 -2.47 12.55
N ALA A 146 -23.19 -2.85 13.78
CA ALA A 146 -23.06 -4.25 14.21
C ALA A 146 -24.36 -4.71 14.91
N THR A 147 -24.70 -6.00 14.91
CA THR A 147 -25.86 -6.50 15.68
C THR A 147 -25.44 -7.39 16.85
N ILE A 148 -25.84 -7.02 18.08
CA ILE A 148 -25.65 -7.81 19.30
C ILE A 148 -26.99 -8.40 19.77
N ASN A 149 -26.94 -9.58 20.38
CA ASN A 149 -28.11 -10.19 21.02
C ASN A 149 -28.05 -9.97 22.53
N LEU A 150 -28.88 -9.06 23.04
CA LEU A 150 -28.98 -8.78 24.47
C LEU A 150 -30.35 -9.19 24.99
N ASN A 151 -30.39 -10.10 25.97
CA ASN A 151 -31.64 -10.58 26.58
C ASN A 151 -32.68 -11.11 25.57
N GLY A 152 -32.23 -11.69 24.44
CA GLY A 152 -33.09 -12.23 23.38
C GLY A 152 -33.63 -11.21 22.39
N LYS A 153 -33.05 -10.00 22.35
CA LYS A 153 -33.38 -8.92 21.41
C LYS A 153 -32.15 -8.55 20.57
N THR A 154 -32.39 -8.19 19.31
CA THR A 154 -31.34 -7.78 18.38
C THR A 154 -31.14 -6.28 18.53
N ILE A 155 -29.92 -5.88 18.86
CA ILE A 155 -29.55 -4.47 19.05
C ILE A 155 -28.55 -4.12 17.95
N PRO A 156 -28.89 -3.20 17.02
CA PRO A 156 -27.87 -2.54 16.21
C PRO A 156 -26.96 -1.70 17.12
N LEU A 157 -25.66 -1.71 16.85
CA LEU A 157 -24.57 -1.18 17.65
C LEU A 157 -23.67 -0.44 16.68
N GLU A 158 -23.75 0.88 16.67
CA GLU A 158 -22.83 1.75 15.92
C GLU A 158 -21.49 1.74 16.65
N GLN A 159 -20.42 1.37 15.95
CA GLN A 159 -19.07 1.35 16.53
C GLN A 159 -18.27 2.54 16.02
N GLY A 160 -18.40 3.68 16.70
CA GLY A 160 -17.42 4.77 16.56
C GLY A 160 -16.00 4.21 16.69
N SER A 161 -15.24 4.29 15.60
CA SER A 161 -13.92 3.65 15.47
C SER A 161 -12.92 4.32 16.43
N PRO A 162 -12.48 3.67 17.52
CA PRO A 162 -11.72 4.37 18.55
C PRO A 162 -10.31 4.72 18.06
N ILE A 163 -9.89 5.97 18.26
CA ILE A 163 -8.53 6.42 18.00
C ILE A 163 -7.63 6.04 19.18
N ILE A 164 -6.58 5.26 18.88
CA ILE A 164 -5.59 4.78 19.84
C ILE A 164 -4.26 5.51 19.62
N TYR A 165 -3.75 6.16 20.65
CA TYR A 165 -2.53 6.96 20.57
C TYR A 165 -1.30 6.17 21.04
N VAL A 166 -0.18 6.31 20.32
CA VAL A 166 1.12 5.66 20.63
C VAL A 166 2.25 6.69 20.62
N SER A 167 2.97 6.83 21.73
CA SER A 167 4.13 7.74 21.85
C SER A 167 5.12 7.24 22.89
N GLN A 168 6.37 6.98 22.50
CA GLN A 168 7.44 6.52 23.41
C GLN A 168 7.72 7.52 24.56
N GLY A 169 7.37 8.79 24.37
CA GLY A 169 7.56 9.86 25.35
C GLY A 169 6.36 10.13 26.26
N ALA A 170 5.26 9.37 26.13
CA ALA A 170 4.09 9.54 26.97
C ALA A 170 4.38 9.16 28.43
N ASN A 171 3.86 9.95 29.37
CA ASN A 171 4.09 9.79 30.81
C ASN A 171 2.79 9.57 31.61
N GLY A 172 1.64 9.48 30.93
CA GLY A 172 0.35 9.25 31.55
C GLY A 172 0.12 7.79 31.90
N VAL A 173 -1.14 7.36 31.89
CA VAL A 173 -1.53 6.03 32.39
C VAL A 173 -1.32 4.87 31.39
N ASN A 174 -0.76 5.14 30.20
CA ASN A 174 -0.39 4.14 29.20
C ASN A 174 -1.58 3.26 28.75
N ASN A 175 -2.70 3.88 28.39
CA ASN A 175 -3.93 3.22 27.96
C ASN A 175 -4.40 3.61 26.56
N GLY A 176 -3.66 4.48 25.86
CA GLY A 176 -3.92 4.84 24.47
C GLY A 176 -5.05 5.84 24.25
N THR A 177 -5.66 6.43 25.28
CA THR A 177 -6.87 7.27 25.10
C THR A 177 -6.62 8.73 24.71
N SER A 178 -5.36 9.17 24.71
CA SER A 178 -4.93 10.52 24.29
C SER A 178 -3.41 10.54 24.13
N TRP A 179 -2.82 11.57 23.53
CA TRP A 179 -1.36 11.73 23.49
C TRP A 179 -0.69 11.69 24.88
N ALA A 180 -1.33 12.26 25.90
CA ALA A 180 -0.82 12.25 27.27
C ALA A 180 -0.80 10.84 27.88
N ASN A 181 -1.84 10.04 27.59
CA ASN A 181 -2.01 8.67 28.09
C ASN A 181 -1.66 7.60 27.04
N ALA A 182 -0.96 7.98 25.98
CA ALA A 182 -0.66 7.11 24.85
C ALA A 182 0.09 5.85 25.30
N TYR A 183 -0.08 4.77 24.55
CA TYR A 183 0.79 3.61 24.73
C TYR A 183 2.23 4.01 24.42
N THR A 184 3.18 3.62 25.27
CA THR A 184 4.61 3.89 25.06
C THR A 184 5.25 2.94 24.06
N ASP A 185 4.49 1.95 23.59
CA ASP A 185 4.94 0.87 22.73
C ASP A 185 3.82 0.44 21.76
N LEU A 186 4.17 0.31 20.48
CA LEU A 186 3.22 -0.04 19.41
C LEU A 186 2.74 -1.49 19.53
N GLN A 187 3.60 -2.41 19.99
CA GLN A 187 3.23 -3.81 20.15
C GLN A 187 2.09 -3.98 21.16
N THR A 188 2.16 -3.20 22.25
CA THR A 188 1.12 -3.13 23.28
C THR A 188 -0.16 -2.50 22.74
N ALA A 189 -0.07 -1.42 21.96
CA ALA A 189 -1.23 -0.80 21.33
C ALA A 189 -1.96 -1.78 20.40
N LEU A 190 -1.21 -2.44 19.51
CA LEU A 190 -1.74 -3.48 18.63
C LEU A 190 -2.45 -4.60 19.39
N ALA A 191 -1.89 -5.03 20.53
CA ALA A 191 -2.48 -6.10 21.35
C ALA A 191 -3.85 -5.69 21.96
N ASN A 192 -4.03 -4.42 22.31
CA ASN A 192 -5.20 -3.92 23.05
C ASN A 192 -6.22 -3.15 22.20
N SER A 193 -5.91 -2.85 20.94
CA SER A 193 -6.82 -2.10 20.05
C SER A 193 -7.96 -3.00 19.57
N PRO A 194 -9.23 -2.58 19.69
CA PRO A 194 -10.36 -3.30 19.11
C PRO A 194 -10.36 -3.23 17.58
N THR A 195 -11.05 -4.16 16.93
CA THR A 195 -11.36 -4.09 15.50
C THR A 195 -12.07 -2.77 15.17
N GLY A 196 -11.76 -2.17 14.03
CA GLY A 196 -12.25 -0.85 13.61
C GLY A 196 -11.33 0.31 14.00
N SER A 197 -10.43 0.14 14.97
CA SER A 197 -9.62 1.25 15.50
C SER A 197 -8.67 1.87 14.48
N GLU A 198 -8.46 3.18 14.61
CA GLU A 198 -7.26 3.84 14.11
C GLU A 198 -6.17 3.88 15.19
N ILE A 199 -4.92 3.58 14.84
CA ILE A 199 -3.76 3.71 15.72
C ILE A 199 -2.86 4.84 15.20
N TRP A 200 -2.74 5.92 15.96
CA TRP A 200 -1.92 7.08 15.64
C TRP A 200 -0.58 7.02 16.38
N VAL A 201 0.50 6.96 15.61
CA VAL A 201 1.85 6.73 16.12
C VAL A 201 2.71 7.97 15.96
N ALA A 202 3.15 8.52 17.09
CA ALA A 202 4.07 9.65 17.13
C ALA A 202 5.45 9.28 16.53
N THR A 203 6.21 10.29 16.17
CA THR A 203 7.59 10.16 15.72
C THR A 203 8.42 9.42 16.75
N GLY A 204 9.29 8.53 16.28
CA GLY A 204 10.05 7.64 17.15
C GLY A 204 10.54 6.39 16.43
N THR A 205 11.23 5.52 17.17
CA THR A 205 11.71 4.22 16.66
C THR A 205 11.14 3.12 17.52
N TYR A 206 10.21 2.37 16.93
CA TYR A 206 9.47 1.29 17.58
C TYR A 206 10.07 -0.05 17.15
N LYS A 207 10.24 -0.94 18.11
CA LYS A 207 10.84 -2.27 17.92
C LYS A 207 9.80 -3.34 18.26
N PRO A 208 9.70 -4.46 17.52
CA PRO A 208 8.72 -5.51 17.81
C PRO A 208 8.83 -6.08 19.22
N THR A 209 10.05 -6.10 19.78
CA THR A 209 10.31 -6.58 21.13
C THR A 209 11.50 -5.85 21.76
N THR A 210 11.57 -5.93 23.09
CA THR A 210 12.73 -5.51 23.89
C THR A 210 13.63 -6.70 24.29
N THR A 211 13.19 -7.92 23.94
CA THR A 211 13.96 -9.16 24.13
C THR A 211 14.84 -9.46 22.92
N ASN A 212 15.53 -10.59 22.93
CA ASN A 212 16.29 -11.09 21.79
C ASN A 212 15.52 -12.11 20.93
N ASP A 213 14.18 -12.14 21.05
CA ASP A 213 13.36 -13.06 20.28
C ASP A 213 13.08 -12.50 18.87
N ARG A 214 13.86 -12.98 17.91
CA ARG A 214 13.80 -12.59 16.50
C ARG A 214 12.50 -12.99 15.81
N THR A 215 11.66 -13.83 16.43
CA THR A 215 10.39 -14.28 15.84
C THR A 215 9.25 -13.28 16.05
N ILE A 216 9.43 -12.30 16.93
CA ILE A 216 8.40 -11.30 17.22
C ILE A 216 8.46 -10.19 16.15
N SER A 217 7.29 -9.88 15.59
CA SER A 217 7.04 -8.88 14.54
C SER A 217 5.85 -8.01 14.92
N PHE A 218 5.71 -6.82 14.31
CA PHE A 218 4.47 -6.07 14.37
C PHE A 218 3.40 -6.78 13.53
N ASN A 219 2.49 -7.47 14.21
CA ASN A 219 1.42 -8.22 13.56
C ASN A 219 0.27 -7.26 13.19
N LEU A 220 0.00 -7.11 11.90
CA LEU A 220 -1.20 -6.43 11.43
C LEU A 220 -2.45 -7.24 11.83
N LYS A 221 -3.56 -6.54 12.00
CA LYS A 221 -4.84 -7.13 12.39
C LYS A 221 -5.95 -6.64 11.48
N GLN A 222 -6.95 -7.50 11.29
CA GLN A 222 -8.12 -7.21 10.50
C GLN A 222 -8.83 -5.93 10.98
N SER A 223 -9.18 -5.08 10.02
CA SER A 223 -9.84 -3.79 10.20
C SER A 223 -9.17 -2.90 11.24
N ILE A 224 -7.84 -2.87 11.28
CA ILE A 224 -7.09 -1.87 12.04
C ILE A 224 -6.28 -1.02 11.07
N GLU A 225 -6.39 0.29 11.20
CA GLU A 225 -5.61 1.25 10.42
C GLU A 225 -4.52 1.87 11.29
N ILE A 226 -3.27 1.80 10.86
CA ILE A 226 -2.11 2.27 11.62
C ILE A 226 -1.45 3.41 10.85
N TYR A 227 -1.34 4.58 11.48
CA TYR A 227 -0.85 5.81 10.88
C TYR A 227 0.37 6.34 11.63
N GLY A 228 1.49 6.48 10.92
CA GLY A 228 2.70 7.19 11.37
C GLY A 228 2.71 8.65 10.90
N GLY A 229 3.65 9.42 11.43
CA GLY A 229 3.84 10.82 11.03
C GLY A 229 3.30 11.87 12.01
N PHE A 230 2.93 11.49 13.22
CA PHE A 230 2.46 12.43 14.24
C PHE A 230 3.60 12.99 15.08
N ALA A 231 3.50 14.23 15.52
CA ALA A 231 4.40 14.86 16.48
C ALA A 231 3.95 14.64 17.94
N GLY A 232 2.70 14.20 18.15
CA GLY A 232 2.16 13.84 19.46
C GLY A 232 1.29 14.93 20.08
N PHE A 233 0.70 15.80 19.27
CA PHE A 233 -0.24 16.84 19.71
C PHE A 233 -1.38 17.08 18.72
N GLU A 234 -1.41 16.34 17.61
CA GLU A 234 -2.42 16.45 16.59
C GLU A 234 -3.81 16.04 17.09
N THR A 235 -4.83 16.71 16.57
CA THR A 235 -6.25 16.45 16.87
C THR A 235 -7.00 15.85 15.68
N SER A 236 -6.37 15.77 14.50
CA SER A 236 -6.94 15.12 13.31
C SER A 236 -5.83 14.40 12.54
N ARG A 237 -6.19 13.35 11.80
CA ARG A 237 -5.24 12.55 11.01
C ARG A 237 -4.56 13.39 9.94
N GLU A 238 -5.25 14.36 9.36
CA GLU A 238 -4.78 15.19 8.25
C GLU A 238 -3.66 16.15 8.67
N GLN A 239 -3.48 16.37 9.97
CA GLN A 239 -2.38 17.17 10.52
C GLN A 239 -1.03 16.44 10.51
N ARG A 240 -1.03 15.11 10.33
CA ARG A 240 0.18 14.30 10.31
C ARG A 240 1.14 14.77 9.21
N ASN A 241 2.43 14.64 9.46
CA ASN A 241 3.49 14.91 8.49
C ASN A 241 4.52 13.78 8.52
N TRP A 242 4.23 12.68 7.82
CA TRP A 242 5.08 11.48 7.78
C TRP A 242 6.46 11.72 7.18
N THR A 243 6.67 12.81 6.44
CA THR A 243 7.99 13.16 5.90
C THR A 243 8.92 13.77 6.95
N ASN A 244 8.38 14.60 7.85
CA ASN A 244 9.18 15.30 8.87
C ASN A 244 9.14 14.61 10.25
N ASN A 245 7.99 14.06 10.62
CA ASN A 245 7.78 13.37 11.89
C ASN A 245 8.01 11.87 11.67
N GLN A 246 9.25 11.48 11.39
CA GLN A 246 9.55 10.10 11.01
C GLN A 246 9.14 9.11 12.10
N THR A 247 8.34 8.12 11.70
CA THR A 247 7.96 6.98 12.55
C THR A 247 8.60 5.73 11.96
N ILE A 248 9.50 5.11 12.71
CA ILE A 248 10.34 4.01 12.24
C ILE A 248 9.93 2.72 12.94
N LEU A 249 9.59 1.69 12.18
CA LEU A 249 9.49 0.30 12.63
C LEU A 249 10.83 -0.37 12.33
N SER A 250 11.55 -0.77 13.38
CA SER A 250 12.92 -1.29 13.26
C SER A 250 13.04 -2.70 13.78
N GLY A 251 13.63 -3.58 12.97
CA GLY A 251 14.01 -4.94 13.36
C GLY A 251 15.25 -5.01 14.25
N ASP A 252 15.99 -3.93 14.51
CA ASP A 252 17.18 -3.93 15.37
C ASP A 252 16.78 -4.07 16.85
N ILE A 253 16.53 -5.30 17.33
CA ILE A 253 15.86 -5.57 18.63
C ILE A 253 16.81 -5.78 19.82
N ARG A 254 18.14 -5.86 19.63
CA ARG A 254 19.09 -6.16 20.72
C ARG A 254 20.32 -5.26 20.75
N PHE A 255 21.28 -5.46 19.84
CA PHE A 255 22.49 -4.65 19.79
C PHE A 255 22.47 -3.77 18.54
N LEU A 256 22.63 -2.46 18.76
CA LEU A 256 22.61 -1.46 17.71
C LEU A 256 23.52 -1.85 16.54
N GLU A 257 22.94 -1.89 15.33
CA GLU A 257 23.60 -2.24 14.07
C GLU A 257 24.23 -3.65 14.06
N VAL A 258 23.64 -4.63 14.76
CA VAL A 258 24.06 -6.03 14.73
C VAL A 258 23.02 -6.91 14.03
N ASP A 259 23.14 -7.00 12.71
CA ASP A 259 22.15 -7.65 11.84
C ASP A 259 21.74 -9.07 12.26
N SER A 260 22.68 -9.86 12.79
CA SER A 260 22.44 -11.26 13.20
C SER A 260 21.46 -11.42 14.37
N ASP A 261 21.14 -10.34 15.08
CA ASP A 261 20.17 -10.36 16.17
C ASP A 261 18.88 -9.58 15.88
N ASN A 262 18.72 -9.05 14.66
CA ASN A 262 17.52 -8.36 14.23
C ASN A 262 16.32 -9.31 14.09
N SER A 263 15.09 -8.80 14.23
CA SER A 263 13.87 -9.54 13.89
C SER A 263 13.95 -10.11 12.46
N TYR A 264 13.41 -11.32 12.28
CA TYR A 264 13.32 -11.94 10.95
C TYR A 264 12.44 -11.10 10.02
N HIS A 265 11.27 -10.70 10.51
CA HIS A 265 10.34 -9.79 9.84
C HIS A 265 10.10 -8.59 10.74
N VAL A 266 10.01 -7.39 10.18
CA VAL A 266 9.62 -6.21 10.97
C VAL A 266 8.10 -6.17 11.13
N VAL A 267 7.39 -6.40 10.03
CA VAL A 267 5.92 -6.42 9.95
C VAL A 267 5.46 -7.77 9.43
N PHE A 268 4.39 -8.29 10.03
CA PHE A 268 3.79 -9.56 9.66
C PHE A 268 2.29 -9.36 9.38
N ALA A 269 1.85 -9.77 8.20
CA ALA A 269 0.46 -9.69 7.75
C ALA A 269 0.02 -11.07 7.24
N SER A 270 -0.91 -11.70 7.94
CA SER A 270 -1.41 -13.04 7.65
C SER A 270 -2.93 -13.12 7.85
N ASP A 271 -3.48 -14.34 7.85
CA ASP A 271 -4.84 -14.64 8.31
C ASP A 271 -5.97 -14.00 7.50
N ASN A 272 -5.77 -13.84 6.18
CA ASN A 272 -6.77 -13.29 5.26
C ASN A 272 -7.22 -11.86 5.64
N ILE A 273 -6.28 -11.05 6.14
CA ILE A 273 -6.53 -9.63 6.38
C ILE A 273 -6.97 -8.96 5.08
N THR A 274 -8.10 -8.27 5.09
CA THR A 274 -8.67 -7.57 3.93
C THR A 274 -8.17 -6.12 3.84
N ALA A 275 -8.54 -5.45 2.75
CA ALA A 275 -8.22 -4.03 2.48
C ALA A 275 -8.85 -3.02 3.48
N SER A 276 -9.61 -3.48 4.49
CA SER A 276 -10.00 -2.62 5.62
C SER A 276 -8.87 -2.38 6.62
N SER A 277 -7.72 -3.03 6.44
CA SER A 277 -6.53 -2.85 7.31
C SER A 277 -5.45 -2.08 6.58
N ARG A 278 -4.74 -1.21 7.29
CA ARG A 278 -3.79 -0.28 6.69
C ARG A 278 -2.55 -0.06 7.53
N LEU A 279 -1.40 0.06 6.87
CA LEU A 279 -0.17 0.59 7.44
C LEU A 279 0.29 1.80 6.60
N ASP A 280 0.33 2.98 7.21
CA ASP A 280 0.58 4.24 6.48
C ASP A 280 1.61 5.14 7.15
N GLY A 281 2.61 5.60 6.38
CA GLY A 281 3.49 6.69 6.82
C GLY A 281 4.66 6.24 7.71
N PHE A 282 5.17 5.02 7.51
CA PHE A 282 6.27 4.45 8.28
C PHE A 282 7.53 4.25 7.43
N THR A 283 8.69 4.34 8.10
CA THR A 283 9.90 3.67 7.63
C THR A 283 9.96 2.27 8.23
N ILE A 284 10.16 1.24 7.41
CA ILE A 284 10.31 -0.16 7.82
C ILE A 284 11.74 -0.58 7.50
N THR A 285 12.52 -0.95 8.52
CA THR A 285 13.95 -1.18 8.34
C THR A 285 14.54 -2.22 9.26
N LYS A 286 15.72 -2.70 8.90
CA LYS A 286 16.56 -3.61 9.68
C LYS A 286 15.91 -4.97 9.94
N GLY A 287 14.95 -5.41 9.13
CA GLY A 287 14.57 -6.82 9.08
C GLY A 287 15.70 -7.68 8.50
N ASN A 288 15.97 -8.83 9.11
CA ASN A 288 16.98 -9.76 8.62
C ASN A 288 16.55 -11.21 8.85
N ASP A 289 16.07 -11.85 7.79
CA ASP A 289 15.81 -13.29 7.79
C ASP A 289 17.00 -14.07 7.23
N ASP A 290 17.79 -14.67 8.11
CA ASP A 290 18.97 -15.49 7.77
C ASP A 290 18.69 -17.01 7.88
N ARG A 291 17.41 -17.39 7.94
CA ARG A 291 17.00 -18.80 7.86
C ARG A 291 17.18 -19.30 6.43
N TYR A 292 17.37 -20.61 6.29
CA TYR A 292 17.59 -21.24 4.97
C TYR A 292 16.45 -20.94 3.98
N SER A 293 15.19 -20.96 4.42
CA SER A 293 14.01 -20.54 3.65
C SER A 293 13.44 -19.24 4.22
N GLY A 294 14.30 -18.25 4.42
CA GLY A 294 13.86 -16.95 4.91
C GLY A 294 13.07 -16.19 3.86
N ASP A 295 12.11 -15.37 4.28
CA ASP A 295 11.22 -14.63 3.39
C ASP A 295 10.87 -13.27 4.02
N GLY A 296 10.68 -12.21 3.25
CA GLY A 296 10.02 -10.99 3.75
C GLY A 296 10.74 -10.32 4.92
N GLY A 297 11.98 -9.85 4.72
CA GLY A 297 12.75 -9.20 5.80
C GLY A 297 12.02 -7.99 6.39
N GLY A 298 11.53 -7.10 5.53
CA GLY A 298 10.74 -5.94 5.98
C GLY A 298 9.32 -6.34 6.36
N ILE A 299 8.57 -6.79 5.36
CA ILE A 299 7.17 -7.19 5.47
C ILE A 299 7.03 -8.63 4.97
N TYR A 300 6.45 -9.50 5.80
CA TYR A 300 5.96 -10.81 5.38
C TYR A 300 4.44 -10.74 5.24
N ASN A 301 3.93 -10.95 4.02
CA ASN A 301 2.52 -10.92 3.66
C ASN A 301 2.08 -12.28 3.13
N ASP A 302 1.14 -12.96 3.79
CA ASP A 302 0.63 -14.28 3.36
C ASP A 302 -0.89 -14.32 3.41
N GLY A 303 -1.52 -14.38 2.24
CA GLY A 303 -2.97 -14.34 2.06
C GLY A 303 -3.62 -13.01 2.44
N SER A 304 -2.88 -11.91 2.59
CA SER A 304 -3.44 -10.62 2.99
C SER A 304 -3.53 -9.60 1.85
N ASP A 305 -4.63 -8.85 1.84
CA ASP A 305 -4.97 -7.74 0.95
C ASP A 305 -4.80 -6.36 1.63
N ALA A 306 -4.00 -6.28 2.70
CA ALA A 306 -3.80 -5.04 3.45
C ALA A 306 -3.27 -3.90 2.56
N ILE A 307 -3.62 -2.66 2.94
CA ILE A 307 -3.13 -1.45 2.26
C ILE A 307 -1.82 -1.00 2.92
N PHE A 308 -0.75 -0.92 2.13
CA PHE A 308 0.55 -0.39 2.53
C PHE A 308 0.78 0.95 1.83
N ALA A 309 0.77 2.05 2.59
CA ALA A 309 0.73 3.39 2.02
C ALA A 309 1.83 4.31 2.55
N ASN A 310 2.41 5.15 1.68
CA ASN A 310 3.40 6.18 2.06
C ASN A 310 4.56 5.60 2.87
N LEU A 311 5.06 4.43 2.47
CA LEU A 311 6.09 3.70 3.21
C LEU A 311 7.48 3.91 2.60
N LEU A 312 8.48 3.93 3.47
CA LEU A 312 9.89 3.76 3.11
C LEU A 312 10.37 2.40 3.63
N ILE A 313 10.53 1.42 2.73
CA ILE A 313 11.03 0.08 3.05
C ILE A 313 12.53 0.06 2.74
N LEU A 314 13.34 0.10 3.79
CA LEU A 314 14.76 0.46 3.73
C LEU A 314 15.66 -0.59 4.39
N GLU A 315 16.70 -1.05 3.69
CA GLU A 315 17.76 -1.89 4.27
C GLU A 315 17.24 -3.18 4.95
N ASN A 316 16.18 -3.77 4.40
CA ASN A 316 15.70 -5.07 4.84
C ASN A 316 16.31 -6.17 3.98
N ARG A 317 16.61 -7.31 4.61
CA ARG A 317 17.32 -8.37 3.91
C ARG A 317 16.82 -9.77 4.25
N VAL A 318 17.03 -10.66 3.29
CA VAL A 318 16.98 -12.10 3.50
C VAL A 318 18.34 -12.68 3.11
N ASN A 319 19.08 -13.19 4.09
CA ASN A 319 20.44 -13.70 3.92
C ASN A 319 20.43 -15.20 3.60
N SER A 320 19.79 -15.56 2.49
CA SER A 320 19.76 -16.92 1.96
C SER A 320 19.66 -16.89 0.43
N SER A 321 20.36 -17.81 -0.23
CA SER A 321 20.27 -17.99 -1.69
C SER A 321 18.89 -18.49 -2.15
N SER A 322 18.07 -19.05 -1.25
CA SER A 322 16.65 -19.36 -1.54
C SER A 322 15.71 -18.35 -0.89
N GLY A 323 16.26 -17.24 -0.41
CA GLY A 323 15.52 -16.22 0.30
C GLY A 323 14.73 -15.31 -0.62
N LYS A 324 13.55 -14.87 -0.21
CA LYS A 324 12.64 -14.13 -1.09
C LYS A 324 12.20 -12.79 -0.50
N GLY A 325 12.17 -11.75 -1.32
CA GLY A 325 11.53 -10.49 -0.95
C GLY A 325 12.21 -9.79 0.22
N GLY A 326 13.35 -9.14 -0.02
CA GLY A 326 14.10 -8.47 1.05
C GLY A 326 13.26 -7.42 1.78
N GLY A 327 12.53 -6.61 1.02
CA GLY A 327 11.60 -5.60 1.54
C GLY A 327 10.21 -6.16 1.82
N LEU A 328 9.60 -6.85 0.86
CA LEU A 328 8.26 -7.42 0.94
C LEU A 328 8.24 -8.82 0.30
N TYR A 329 7.76 -9.80 1.06
CA TYR A 329 7.32 -11.08 0.52
C TYR A 329 5.79 -11.09 0.48
N THR A 330 5.21 -11.47 -0.65
CA THR A 330 3.77 -11.77 -0.75
C THR A 330 3.50 -13.12 -1.38
N GLN A 331 2.58 -13.87 -0.77
CA GLN A 331 2.05 -15.13 -1.28
C GLN A 331 0.53 -15.17 -1.08
N GLU A 332 -0.24 -15.60 -2.09
CA GLU A 332 -1.71 -15.76 -2.07
C GLU A 332 -2.55 -14.51 -1.71
N GLY A 333 -1.94 -13.37 -1.39
CA GLY A 333 -2.60 -12.10 -1.10
C GLY A 333 -2.58 -11.13 -2.28
N ASN A 334 -3.43 -10.11 -2.22
CA ASN A 334 -3.53 -9.00 -3.17
C ASN A 334 -3.26 -7.64 -2.50
N PRO A 335 -2.09 -7.42 -1.87
CA PRO A 335 -1.84 -6.18 -1.16
C PRO A 335 -1.81 -4.99 -2.12
N GLN A 336 -2.36 -3.87 -1.65
CA GLN A 336 -2.34 -2.60 -2.37
C GLN A 336 -1.20 -1.74 -1.86
N LEU A 337 -0.25 -1.42 -2.74
CA LEU A 337 0.89 -0.57 -2.42
C LEU A 337 0.65 0.83 -3.00
N LEU A 338 0.68 1.85 -2.14
CA LEU A 338 0.41 3.24 -2.52
C LEU A 338 1.58 4.13 -2.09
N ASN A 339 2.24 4.82 -3.04
CA ASN A 339 3.34 5.73 -2.72
C ASN A 339 4.45 5.08 -1.88
N VAL A 340 4.94 3.91 -2.29
CA VAL A 340 5.94 3.13 -1.56
C VAL A 340 7.32 3.27 -2.19
N THR A 341 8.33 3.51 -1.36
CA THR A 341 9.73 3.49 -1.75
C THR A 341 10.43 2.26 -1.19
N PHE A 342 10.99 1.42 -2.07
CA PHE A 342 11.87 0.31 -1.72
C PHE A 342 13.31 0.71 -1.99
N LYS A 343 14.12 0.80 -0.93
CA LYS A 343 15.51 1.25 -1.04
C LYS A 343 16.47 0.29 -0.34
N GLU A 344 17.54 -0.09 -1.04
CA GLU A 344 18.66 -0.84 -0.46
C GLU A 344 18.23 -2.15 0.22
N ASN A 345 17.18 -2.80 -0.28
CA ASN A 345 16.77 -4.12 0.18
C ASN A 345 17.45 -5.22 -0.62
N SER A 346 17.65 -6.40 0.01
CA SER A 346 18.36 -7.51 -0.63
C SER A 346 17.81 -8.89 -0.31
N ALA A 347 17.80 -9.81 -1.28
CA ALA A 347 17.38 -11.20 -1.09
C ALA A 347 18.05 -12.16 -2.10
N GLY A 348 17.69 -13.44 -2.03
CA GLY A 348 17.94 -14.42 -3.10
C GLY A 348 17.22 -14.01 -4.37
N ASP A 349 15.89 -14.00 -4.32
CA ASP A 349 14.99 -13.58 -5.40
C ASP A 349 14.17 -12.37 -4.97
N GLY A 350 14.08 -11.36 -5.83
CA GLY A 350 13.28 -10.16 -5.55
C GLY A 350 13.88 -9.33 -4.42
N GLY A 351 14.97 -8.61 -4.70
CA GLY A 351 15.69 -7.84 -3.68
C GLY A 351 14.79 -6.91 -2.87
N ALA A 352 13.83 -6.27 -3.55
CA ALA A 352 12.75 -5.52 -2.92
C ALA A 352 11.52 -6.39 -2.65
N ILE A 353 10.95 -7.01 -3.69
CA ILE A 353 9.66 -7.67 -3.64
C ILE A 353 9.77 -9.08 -4.23
N TYR A 354 9.24 -10.05 -3.51
CA TYR A 354 8.82 -11.31 -4.11
C TYR A 354 7.29 -11.37 -4.13
N SER A 355 6.72 -11.63 -5.30
CA SER A 355 5.29 -11.88 -5.49
C SER A 355 5.09 -13.29 -6.00
N GLY A 356 4.31 -14.09 -5.28
CA GLY A 356 3.99 -15.46 -5.66
C GLY A 356 2.51 -15.80 -5.51
N SER A 357 2.01 -16.66 -6.38
CA SER A 357 0.68 -17.27 -6.26
C SER A 357 0.72 -18.69 -6.82
N TYR A 358 0.04 -19.64 -6.17
CA TYR A 358 -0.14 -21.00 -6.67
C TYR A 358 -1.46 -21.20 -7.43
N ALA A 359 -2.32 -20.17 -7.44
CA ALA A 359 -3.68 -20.24 -7.96
C ALA A 359 -3.98 -19.21 -9.07
N ASP A 360 -2.97 -18.56 -9.66
CA ASP A 360 -3.12 -17.48 -10.67
C ASP A 360 -3.99 -16.27 -10.26
N GLU A 361 -4.41 -16.19 -8.99
CA GLU A 361 -5.34 -15.17 -8.47
C GLU A 361 -4.66 -14.16 -7.52
N GLY A 362 -3.49 -14.47 -6.97
CA GLY A 362 -2.71 -13.55 -6.13
C GLY A 362 -1.85 -12.57 -6.94
N GLY A 363 -1.54 -11.40 -6.38
CA GLY A 363 -0.81 -10.36 -7.11
C GLY A 363 -0.53 -9.10 -6.31
N ILE A 364 0.15 -8.14 -6.93
CA ILE A 364 0.40 -6.83 -6.33
C ILE A 364 -0.14 -5.75 -7.26
N THR A 365 -0.85 -4.78 -6.68
CA THR A 365 -1.11 -3.49 -7.34
C THR A 365 -0.30 -2.40 -6.67
N LEU A 366 0.61 -1.77 -7.43
CA LEU A 366 1.45 -0.66 -6.97
C LEU A 366 1.14 0.60 -7.78
N ASN A 367 0.71 1.65 -7.07
CA ASN A 367 0.50 2.98 -7.63
C ASN A 367 1.40 4.00 -6.93
N GLY A 368 2.35 4.57 -7.69
CA GLY A 368 3.38 5.46 -7.14
C GLY A 368 4.47 4.65 -6.43
N GLY A 369 5.40 4.09 -7.19
CA GLY A 369 6.46 3.24 -6.65
C GLY A 369 7.85 3.75 -7.00
N THR A 370 8.77 3.75 -6.03
CA THR A 370 10.19 4.04 -6.32
C THR A 370 11.08 2.92 -5.80
N PHE A 371 11.85 2.30 -6.68
CA PHE A 371 12.82 1.26 -6.36
C PHE A 371 14.22 1.81 -6.59
N LEU A 372 15.06 1.81 -5.54
CA LEU A 372 16.40 2.39 -5.53
C LEU A 372 17.41 1.40 -4.96
N ASN A 373 18.41 1.02 -5.74
CA ASN A 373 19.55 0.21 -5.28
C ASN A 373 19.15 -1.10 -4.56
N ASN A 374 18.07 -1.77 -4.98
CA ASN A 374 17.78 -3.11 -4.44
C ASN A 374 18.56 -4.16 -5.23
N THR A 375 18.96 -5.23 -4.54
CA THR A 375 19.86 -6.24 -5.10
C THR A 375 19.36 -7.66 -4.85
N ALA A 376 19.44 -8.52 -5.85
CA ALA A 376 19.18 -9.95 -5.71
C ALA A 376 20.43 -10.78 -6.06
N THR A 377 20.60 -11.94 -5.44
CA THR A 377 21.70 -12.87 -5.77
C THR A 377 21.31 -13.89 -6.83
N ASN A 378 20.01 -14.09 -7.07
CA ASN A 378 19.50 -14.89 -8.16
C ASN A 378 18.82 -13.98 -9.18
N ASN A 379 17.50 -13.78 -9.07
CA ASN A 379 16.71 -13.13 -10.11
C ASN A 379 15.90 -11.95 -9.57
N GLY A 380 15.63 -10.98 -10.44
CA GLY A 380 14.77 -9.85 -10.11
C GLY A 380 15.41 -8.92 -9.09
N GLY A 381 16.34 -8.07 -9.51
CA GLY A 381 17.08 -7.19 -8.58
C GLY A 381 16.15 -6.36 -7.69
N ALA A 382 15.01 -5.93 -8.22
CA ALA A 382 13.89 -5.41 -7.43
C ALA A 382 12.80 -6.46 -7.20
N ILE A 383 12.18 -6.95 -8.27
CA ILE A 383 10.94 -7.73 -8.19
C ILE A 383 11.14 -9.11 -8.82
N TYR A 384 10.78 -10.15 -8.08
CA TYR A 384 10.56 -11.49 -8.64
C TYR A 384 9.06 -11.80 -8.62
N ASN A 385 8.47 -12.04 -9.78
CA ASN A 385 7.05 -12.37 -9.96
C ASN A 385 6.89 -13.82 -10.39
N TYR A 386 6.14 -14.61 -9.63
CA TYR A 386 6.00 -16.06 -9.82
C TYR A 386 4.52 -16.45 -9.88
N TYR A 387 4.02 -16.76 -11.09
CA TYR A 387 2.63 -17.18 -11.30
C TYR A 387 1.60 -16.21 -10.66
N SER A 388 1.93 -14.92 -10.63
CA SER A 388 1.09 -13.87 -10.05
C SER A 388 0.86 -12.70 -11.00
N ASN A 389 -0.16 -11.90 -10.68
CA ASN A 389 -0.51 -10.69 -11.45
C ASN A 389 0.18 -9.46 -10.86
N LEU A 390 0.90 -8.70 -11.68
CA LEU A 390 1.62 -7.51 -11.25
C LEU A 390 1.13 -6.26 -12.00
N GLY A 391 0.41 -5.39 -11.30
CA GLY A 391 -0.07 -4.10 -11.81
C GLY A 391 0.80 -2.96 -11.31
N LEU A 392 1.59 -2.34 -12.20
CA LEU A 392 2.51 -1.26 -11.86
C LEU A 392 2.12 0.03 -12.57
N THR A 393 1.82 1.08 -11.80
CA THR A 393 1.48 2.39 -12.35
C THR A 393 2.30 3.49 -11.69
N ASN A 394 2.86 4.40 -12.49
CA ASN A 394 3.68 5.52 -12.01
C ASN A 394 4.89 5.02 -11.19
N VAL A 395 5.69 4.14 -11.78
CA VAL A 395 6.81 3.49 -11.09
C VAL A 395 8.16 3.87 -11.67
N THR A 396 9.17 3.95 -10.81
CA THR A 396 10.57 4.17 -11.21
C THR A 396 11.45 3.08 -10.62
N PHE A 397 12.23 2.42 -11.47
CA PHE A 397 13.31 1.51 -11.10
C PHE A 397 14.64 2.14 -11.48
N PHE A 398 15.46 2.43 -10.47
CA PHE A 398 16.77 3.04 -10.68
C PHE A 398 17.87 2.21 -10.03
N ASN A 399 18.85 1.79 -10.82
CA ASN A 399 20.04 1.08 -10.33
C ASN A 399 19.70 -0.18 -9.53
N GLN A 400 18.80 -1.00 -10.04
CA GLN A 400 18.54 -2.34 -9.50
C GLN A 400 19.58 -3.30 -10.07
N ALA A 401 20.02 -4.29 -9.27
CA ALA A 401 21.07 -5.21 -9.71
C ALA A 401 20.78 -6.67 -9.32
N THR A 402 21.16 -7.60 -10.18
CA THR A 402 21.09 -9.04 -9.88
C THR A 402 22.24 -9.83 -10.49
N GLU A 403 22.63 -10.94 -9.87
CA GLU A 403 23.72 -11.81 -10.37
C GLU A 403 23.28 -12.80 -11.47
N GLN A 404 21.97 -12.97 -11.70
CA GLN A 404 21.41 -13.74 -12.83
C GLN A 404 20.52 -12.82 -13.69
N ASP A 405 19.22 -13.08 -13.76
CA ASP A 405 18.32 -12.50 -14.77
C ASP A 405 17.37 -11.44 -14.20
N GLY A 406 17.01 -10.47 -15.05
CA GLY A 406 16.01 -9.45 -14.73
C GLY A 406 16.53 -8.41 -13.74
N GLY A 407 17.37 -7.49 -14.23
CA GLY A 407 18.06 -6.51 -13.38
C GLY A 407 17.12 -5.69 -12.49
N ALA A 408 15.93 -5.35 -12.99
CA ALA A 408 14.83 -4.83 -12.18
C ALA A 408 13.78 -5.90 -11.87
N ILE A 409 13.23 -6.55 -12.89
CA ILE A 409 12.10 -7.47 -12.75
C ILE A 409 12.40 -8.80 -13.43
N TYR A 410 12.18 -9.89 -12.70
CA TYR A 410 12.09 -11.23 -13.26
C TYR A 410 10.64 -11.71 -13.17
N ASN A 411 10.08 -12.19 -14.27
CA ASN A 411 8.69 -12.66 -14.35
C ASN A 411 8.62 -14.09 -14.89
N SER A 412 8.17 -15.01 -14.04
CA SER A 412 8.00 -16.42 -14.32
C SER A 412 6.53 -16.78 -14.37
N SER A 413 6.00 -17.02 -15.56
CA SER A 413 4.62 -17.46 -15.79
C SER A 413 3.54 -16.54 -15.19
N GLY A 414 3.87 -15.27 -14.94
CA GLY A 414 2.93 -14.25 -14.43
C GLY A 414 2.49 -13.26 -15.50
N SER A 415 1.39 -12.55 -15.23
CA SER A 415 0.91 -11.42 -16.04
C SER A 415 1.38 -10.10 -15.45
N MET A 416 1.84 -9.18 -16.30
CA MET A 416 2.36 -7.88 -15.88
C MET A 416 1.80 -6.74 -16.72
N GLY A 417 1.13 -5.80 -16.06
CA GLY A 417 0.69 -4.54 -16.65
C GLY A 417 1.50 -3.38 -16.10
N ILE A 418 2.23 -2.68 -16.97
CA ILE A 418 3.06 -1.53 -16.59
C ILE A 418 2.59 -0.28 -17.33
N THR A 419 2.27 0.78 -16.59
CA THR A 419 1.87 2.07 -17.16
C THR A 419 2.64 3.21 -16.52
N ASN A 420 3.15 4.14 -17.35
CA ASN A 420 3.90 5.33 -16.91
C ASN A 420 5.10 4.94 -16.04
N ALA A 421 6.09 4.28 -16.64
CA ALA A 421 7.23 3.72 -15.92
C ALA A 421 8.58 4.17 -16.44
N GLN A 422 9.58 4.18 -15.55
CA GLN A 422 10.98 4.42 -15.89
C GLN A 422 11.86 3.28 -15.37
N PHE A 423 12.70 2.75 -16.25
CA PHE A 423 13.71 1.73 -15.95
C PHE A 423 15.07 2.28 -16.33
N ASN A 424 15.81 2.72 -15.33
CA ASN A 424 17.06 3.45 -15.51
C ASN A 424 18.21 2.70 -14.84
N GLU A 425 19.28 2.46 -15.60
CA GLU A 425 20.55 1.96 -15.05
C GLU A 425 20.43 0.60 -14.31
N ASN A 426 19.46 -0.24 -14.70
CA ASN A 426 19.32 -1.57 -14.10
C ASN A 426 20.30 -2.55 -14.74
N ILE A 427 20.80 -3.48 -13.92
CA ILE A 427 21.89 -4.37 -14.31
C ILE A 427 21.51 -5.82 -13.99
N ALA A 428 21.51 -6.67 -15.03
CA ALA A 428 21.53 -8.12 -14.89
C ALA A 428 22.93 -8.61 -15.28
N PHE A 429 23.47 -9.55 -14.53
CA PHE A 429 24.71 -10.19 -14.95
C PHE A 429 24.43 -11.20 -16.05
N ASP A 430 23.32 -11.93 -16.08
CA ASP A 430 23.00 -12.82 -17.20
C ASP A 430 22.12 -12.13 -18.23
N ASP A 431 20.79 -12.26 -18.17
CA ASP A 431 19.88 -11.78 -19.21
C ASP A 431 18.86 -10.74 -18.72
N GLY A 432 18.43 -9.85 -19.62
CA GLY A 432 17.34 -8.91 -19.34
C GLY A 432 17.74 -7.82 -18.35
N GLY A 433 18.57 -6.86 -18.80
CA GLY A 433 19.14 -5.83 -17.91
C GLY A 433 18.10 -5.02 -17.13
N ALA A 434 16.87 -4.89 -17.63
CA ALA A 434 15.73 -4.42 -16.85
C ALA A 434 14.73 -5.53 -16.55
N ILE A 435 14.19 -6.19 -17.58
CA ILE A 435 13.10 -7.16 -17.44
C ILE A 435 13.50 -8.47 -18.11
N TYR A 436 13.33 -9.57 -17.38
CA TYR A 436 13.36 -10.91 -17.94
C TYR A 436 11.97 -11.55 -17.77
N THR A 437 11.47 -12.17 -18.83
CA THR A 437 10.17 -12.87 -18.81
C THR A 437 10.29 -14.26 -19.41
N ASP A 438 9.78 -15.25 -18.68
CA ASP A 438 9.65 -16.65 -19.08
C ASP A 438 8.20 -17.11 -18.96
N ASN A 439 7.63 -17.57 -20.08
CA ASN A 439 6.25 -18.03 -20.18
C ASN A 439 5.19 -17.04 -19.63
N GLY A 440 5.46 -15.74 -19.74
CA GLY A 440 4.63 -14.68 -19.16
C GLY A 440 3.95 -13.78 -20.21
N GLU A 441 3.02 -12.95 -19.72
CA GLU A 441 2.37 -11.90 -20.52
C GLU A 441 2.79 -10.53 -19.99
N ILE A 442 3.29 -9.65 -20.86
CA ILE A 442 3.65 -8.27 -20.49
C ILE A 442 2.95 -7.26 -21.40
N SER A 443 2.27 -6.28 -20.79
CA SER A 443 1.80 -5.07 -21.46
C SER A 443 2.45 -3.83 -20.84
N VAL A 444 3.25 -3.11 -21.63
CA VAL A 444 3.91 -1.87 -21.20
C VAL A 444 3.42 -0.69 -22.02
N ILE A 445 2.95 0.35 -21.34
CA ILE A 445 2.40 1.57 -21.95
C ILE A 445 3.08 2.80 -21.35
N ASN A 446 3.54 3.71 -22.21
CA ASN A 446 4.18 4.97 -21.81
C ASN A 446 5.37 4.75 -20.86
N ALA A 447 6.41 4.06 -21.33
CA ALA A 447 7.57 3.75 -20.50
C ALA A 447 8.88 4.16 -21.17
N VAL A 448 9.93 4.30 -20.35
CA VAL A 448 11.28 4.60 -20.80
C VAL A 448 12.26 3.60 -20.17
N PHE A 449 13.07 2.95 -20.99
CA PHE A 449 14.15 2.05 -20.61
C PHE A 449 15.48 2.67 -21.05
N VAL A 450 16.26 3.18 -20.09
CA VAL A 450 17.50 3.91 -20.36
C VAL A 450 18.68 3.28 -19.62
N ASN A 451 19.80 3.11 -20.31
CA ASN A 451 21.06 2.65 -19.71
C ASN A 451 20.98 1.30 -18.99
N ASN A 452 20.03 0.43 -19.32
CA ASN A 452 19.95 -0.90 -18.73
C ASN A 452 20.99 -1.82 -19.39
N GLN A 453 21.55 -2.73 -18.61
CA GLN A 453 22.69 -3.53 -19.04
C GLN A 453 22.52 -5.00 -18.66
N ALA A 454 22.72 -5.88 -19.63
CA ALA A 454 22.95 -7.30 -19.43
C ALA A 454 24.45 -7.55 -19.72
N ASN A 455 25.27 -7.60 -18.66
CA ASN A 455 26.73 -7.54 -18.79
C ASN A 455 27.47 -8.50 -17.86
N ASN A 456 27.40 -9.81 -18.12
CA ASN A 456 28.24 -10.74 -17.37
C ASN A 456 29.70 -10.50 -17.72
N VAL A 457 30.49 -9.95 -16.79
CA VAL A 457 31.95 -9.87 -16.98
C VAL A 457 32.62 -11.25 -17.07
N ASN A 458 31.91 -12.32 -16.68
CA ASN A 458 32.40 -13.69 -16.65
C ASN A 458 31.75 -14.62 -17.70
N SER A 459 30.72 -14.16 -18.43
CA SER A 459 30.01 -14.96 -19.44
C SER A 459 29.69 -14.11 -20.67
N ASN A 460 30.31 -14.42 -21.82
CA ASN A 460 30.17 -13.60 -23.02
C ASN A 460 28.82 -13.80 -23.76
N ASN A 461 27.76 -14.09 -23.02
CA ASN A 461 26.51 -14.65 -23.54
C ASN A 461 25.26 -13.91 -23.06
N SER A 462 25.37 -12.73 -22.46
CA SER A 462 24.21 -11.94 -22.02
C SER A 462 23.40 -11.35 -23.17
N TYR A 463 22.06 -11.44 -23.10
CA TYR A 463 21.11 -10.94 -24.08
C TYR A 463 20.13 -9.92 -23.47
N GLY A 464 19.52 -9.11 -24.35
CA GLY A 464 18.42 -8.22 -23.97
C GLY A 464 18.84 -7.15 -22.97
N GLY A 465 19.55 -6.12 -23.43
CA GLY A 465 20.10 -5.10 -22.54
C GLY A 465 19.02 -4.38 -21.73
N ALA A 466 17.80 -4.30 -22.24
CA ALA A 466 16.62 -3.99 -21.44
C ALA A 466 15.76 -5.23 -21.19
N ILE A 467 15.36 -5.96 -22.23
CA ILE A 467 14.30 -6.98 -22.13
C ILE A 467 14.71 -8.30 -22.77
N VAL A 468 14.45 -9.40 -22.05
CA VAL A 468 14.43 -10.75 -22.61
C VAL A 468 13.05 -11.37 -22.49
N ASN A 469 12.60 -11.98 -23.58
CA ASN A 469 11.35 -12.75 -23.64
C ASN A 469 11.65 -14.18 -24.07
N THR A 470 11.27 -15.16 -23.26
CA THR A 470 11.43 -16.58 -23.54
C THR A 470 10.20 -17.40 -23.13
N GLY A 471 10.23 -18.72 -23.34
CA GLY A 471 9.15 -19.62 -22.92
C GLY A 471 7.80 -19.37 -23.60
N SER A 472 7.81 -18.94 -24.86
CA SER A 472 6.60 -18.55 -25.62
C SER A 472 5.83 -17.36 -25.03
N SER A 473 6.53 -16.45 -24.36
CA SER A 473 5.94 -15.23 -23.79
C SER A 473 5.30 -14.32 -24.84
N GLU A 474 4.28 -13.58 -24.44
CA GLU A 474 3.61 -12.57 -25.26
C GLU A 474 3.78 -11.17 -24.67
N THR A 475 4.45 -10.28 -25.40
CA THR A 475 4.76 -8.93 -24.93
C THR A 475 4.30 -7.84 -25.90
N SER A 476 3.85 -6.72 -25.34
CA SER A 476 3.39 -5.54 -26.07
C SER A 476 3.95 -4.27 -25.45
N PHE A 477 4.53 -3.41 -26.29
CA PHE A 477 5.11 -2.13 -25.91
C PHE A 477 4.48 -1.02 -26.75
N ILE A 478 3.81 -0.09 -26.08
CA ILE A 478 3.06 1.01 -26.73
C ILE A 478 3.56 2.35 -26.17
N ASN A 479 4.00 3.24 -27.06
CA ASN A 479 4.59 4.53 -26.68
C ASN A 479 5.79 4.36 -25.74
N VAL A 480 6.70 3.45 -26.08
CA VAL A 480 7.88 3.13 -25.26
C VAL A 480 9.16 3.64 -25.91
N VAL A 481 10.10 4.10 -25.08
CA VAL A 481 11.45 4.46 -25.53
C VAL A 481 12.46 3.50 -24.91
N PHE A 482 13.29 2.89 -25.76
CA PHE A 482 14.48 2.14 -25.37
C PHE A 482 15.70 2.90 -25.85
N ASP A 483 16.55 3.34 -24.93
CA ASP A 483 17.68 4.19 -25.26
C ASP A 483 18.95 3.81 -24.51
N ASN A 484 20.03 3.61 -25.25
CA ASN A 484 21.35 3.27 -24.72
C ASN A 484 21.35 2.01 -23.81
N ASN A 485 20.54 1.01 -24.15
CA ASN A 485 20.57 -0.29 -23.48
C ASN A 485 21.66 -1.19 -24.10
N ILE A 486 22.32 -2.00 -23.28
CA ILE A 486 23.51 -2.74 -23.69
C ILE A 486 23.37 -4.21 -23.31
N ALA A 487 23.56 -5.09 -24.28
CA ALA A 487 23.78 -6.51 -24.05
C ALA A 487 25.14 -6.89 -24.65
N GLU A 488 25.76 -7.96 -24.16
CA GLU A 488 26.97 -8.45 -24.80
C GLU A 488 26.65 -9.14 -26.13
N LYS A 489 25.74 -10.12 -26.12
CA LYS A 489 25.57 -11.07 -27.22
C LYS A 489 24.53 -10.66 -28.25
N GLY A 490 23.34 -10.29 -27.80
CA GLY A 490 22.28 -9.93 -28.73
C GLY A 490 21.16 -9.12 -28.11
N GLY A 491 20.54 -8.29 -28.94
CA GLY A 491 19.38 -7.50 -28.53
C GLY A 491 19.78 -6.43 -27.55
N GLY A 492 20.51 -5.41 -28.01
CA GLY A 492 20.95 -4.33 -27.12
C GLY A 492 19.79 -3.69 -26.37
N ALA A 493 18.59 -3.64 -26.96
CA ALA A 493 17.35 -3.39 -26.24
C ALA A 493 16.58 -4.69 -25.92
N ILE A 494 16.18 -5.46 -26.92
CA ILE A 494 15.22 -6.58 -26.76
C ILE A 494 15.78 -7.86 -27.39
N ALA A 495 15.72 -8.98 -26.67
CA ALA A 495 15.97 -10.32 -27.21
C ALA A 495 14.76 -11.25 -27.04
N ASN A 496 14.50 -12.10 -28.04
CA ASN A 496 13.33 -12.98 -28.08
C ASN A 496 13.70 -14.43 -28.44
N PHE A 497 13.23 -15.37 -27.62
CA PHE A 497 13.55 -16.80 -27.66
C PHE A 497 12.29 -17.66 -27.62
N ASP A 498 12.41 -18.96 -27.94
CA ASP A 498 11.40 -19.97 -27.62
C ASP A 498 9.97 -19.66 -28.11
N SER A 499 9.83 -19.19 -29.35
CA SER A 499 8.54 -18.83 -29.96
C SER A 499 7.83 -17.63 -29.34
N SER A 500 8.54 -16.80 -28.58
CA SER A 500 7.98 -15.60 -27.97
C SER A 500 7.50 -14.60 -29.03
N LYS A 501 6.46 -13.83 -28.68
CA LYS A 501 5.84 -12.83 -29.54
C LYS A 501 5.99 -11.45 -28.93
N THR A 502 6.52 -10.51 -29.73
CA THR A 502 6.75 -9.14 -29.27
C THR A 502 6.11 -8.15 -30.24
N THR A 503 5.30 -7.25 -29.72
CA THR A 503 4.63 -6.20 -30.49
C THR A 503 5.12 -4.82 -30.05
N LEU A 504 5.61 -4.03 -30.99
CA LEU A 504 6.05 -2.65 -30.78
C LEU A 504 5.16 -1.70 -31.57
N ILE A 505 4.53 -0.74 -30.88
CA ILE A 505 3.68 0.28 -31.48
C ILE A 505 4.12 1.65 -30.95
N ASN A 506 4.35 2.62 -31.83
CA ASN A 506 4.78 3.97 -31.43
C ASN A 506 6.05 3.95 -30.56
N THR A 507 6.96 3.01 -30.82
CA THR A 507 8.13 2.77 -29.98
C THR A 507 9.38 3.33 -30.64
N THR A 508 10.32 3.85 -29.85
CA THR A 508 11.65 4.26 -30.35
C THR A 508 12.74 3.40 -29.70
N LEU A 509 13.57 2.74 -30.51
CA LEU A 509 14.78 2.04 -30.09
C LEU A 509 15.99 2.78 -30.64
N SER A 510 16.86 3.24 -29.76
CA SER A 510 18.01 4.05 -30.13
C SER A 510 19.23 3.73 -29.29
N ARG A 511 20.42 3.85 -29.88
CA ARG A 511 21.73 3.69 -29.20
C ARG A 511 21.95 2.35 -28.49
N GLY A 512 21.12 1.34 -28.75
CA GLY A 512 21.33 -0.01 -28.27
C GLY A 512 22.62 -0.59 -28.80
N LEU A 513 23.32 -1.38 -27.99
CA LEU A 513 24.60 -2.02 -28.33
C LEU A 513 24.57 -3.51 -28.00
N ALA A 514 24.94 -4.35 -28.97
CA ALA A 514 25.17 -5.78 -28.77
C ALA A 514 26.06 -6.37 -29.88
N GLU A 515 26.58 -7.59 -29.72
CA GLU A 515 27.24 -8.29 -30.82
C GLU A 515 26.31 -8.50 -32.02
N ASN A 516 25.04 -8.87 -31.79
CA ASN A 516 24.06 -9.15 -32.84
C ASN A 516 22.73 -8.43 -32.58
N GLY A 517 22.25 -7.60 -33.51
CA GLY A 517 20.98 -6.90 -33.30
C GLY A 517 21.09 -5.87 -32.18
N GLY A 518 21.80 -4.77 -32.45
CA GLY A 518 21.97 -3.67 -31.49
C GLY A 518 20.65 -3.14 -30.95
N GLY A 519 19.58 -3.15 -31.75
CA GLY A 519 18.22 -2.92 -31.29
C GLY A 519 17.56 -4.22 -30.80
N ILE A 520 17.24 -5.11 -31.75
CA ILE A 520 16.47 -6.33 -31.52
C ILE A 520 17.22 -7.56 -32.01
N TYR A 521 17.24 -8.60 -31.18
CA TYR A 521 17.65 -9.97 -31.53
C TYR A 521 16.46 -10.92 -31.40
N SER A 522 16.30 -11.85 -32.33
CA SER A 522 15.31 -12.93 -32.19
C SER A 522 15.83 -14.25 -32.75
N GLU A 523 15.49 -15.34 -32.08
CA GLU A 523 15.82 -16.70 -32.53
C GLU A 523 14.64 -17.68 -32.46
N ASP A 524 14.92 -18.96 -32.76
CA ASP A 524 13.95 -20.05 -32.85
C ASP A 524 12.79 -19.75 -33.78
N THR A 525 11.55 -19.79 -33.28
CA THR A 525 10.32 -19.46 -34.03
C THR A 525 9.68 -18.18 -33.51
N SER A 526 10.45 -17.33 -32.83
CA SER A 526 10.00 -16.07 -32.25
C SER A 526 9.53 -15.09 -33.32
N LYS A 527 8.58 -14.22 -32.94
CA LYS A 527 7.91 -13.29 -33.86
C LYS A 527 7.91 -11.89 -33.30
N VAL A 528 8.39 -10.95 -34.10
CA VAL A 528 8.36 -9.52 -33.76
C VAL A 528 7.49 -8.77 -34.75
N THR A 529 6.57 -7.94 -34.25
CA THR A 529 5.72 -7.06 -35.06
C THR A 529 5.99 -5.62 -34.66
N ILE A 530 6.36 -4.79 -35.63
CA ILE A 530 6.75 -3.39 -35.40
C ILE A 530 5.86 -2.49 -36.26
N ASN A 531 5.13 -1.59 -35.63
CA ASN A 531 4.28 -0.63 -36.32
C ASN A 531 4.55 0.80 -35.82
N ASN A 532 4.57 1.75 -36.75
CA ASN A 532 4.69 3.18 -36.43
C ASN A 532 5.83 3.50 -35.46
N SER A 533 6.99 2.88 -35.66
CA SER A 533 8.11 2.91 -34.70
C SER A 533 9.39 3.41 -35.36
N ILE A 534 10.39 3.77 -34.54
CA ILE A 534 11.69 4.27 -34.99
C ILE A 534 12.77 3.35 -34.43
N LEU A 535 13.58 2.76 -35.31
CA LEU A 535 14.79 2.01 -34.97
C LEU A 535 15.96 2.72 -35.63
N TRP A 536 16.76 3.45 -34.83
CA TRP A 536 17.79 4.32 -35.38
C TRP A 536 18.98 4.52 -34.44
N GLY A 537 20.19 4.41 -34.98
CA GLY A 537 21.43 4.64 -34.26
C GLY A 537 21.79 3.51 -33.28
N ASN A 538 21.19 2.33 -33.44
CA ASN A 538 21.62 1.13 -32.74
C ASN A 538 22.91 0.61 -33.39
N ARG A 539 23.71 -0.14 -32.63
CA ARG A 539 25.05 -0.57 -33.05
C ARG A 539 25.26 -2.04 -32.77
N SER A 540 25.78 -2.73 -33.77
CA SER A 540 26.22 -4.11 -33.68
C SER A 540 27.70 -4.22 -34.03
N THR A 541 28.44 -5.06 -33.30
CA THR A 541 29.87 -5.29 -33.57
C THR A 541 30.11 -6.42 -34.57
N ILE A 542 29.12 -7.28 -34.81
CA ILE A 542 29.24 -8.46 -35.70
C ILE A 542 28.21 -8.41 -36.82
N SER A 543 26.93 -8.25 -36.48
CA SER A 543 25.81 -8.46 -37.41
C SER A 543 25.00 -7.17 -37.62
N SER A 544 23.69 -7.30 -37.84
CA SER A 544 22.80 -6.18 -38.12
C SER A 544 22.66 -5.23 -36.92
N ASN A 545 22.71 -3.93 -37.18
CA ASN A 545 22.59 -2.89 -36.15
C ASN A 545 21.18 -2.83 -35.53
N GLU A 546 20.14 -2.87 -36.36
CA GLU A 546 18.77 -2.58 -35.89
C GLU A 546 18.03 -3.86 -35.49
N ILE A 547 17.95 -4.83 -36.40
CA ILE A 547 17.19 -6.09 -36.22
C ILE A 547 18.03 -7.25 -36.73
N TYR A 548 18.22 -8.28 -35.91
CA TYR A 548 18.86 -9.53 -36.29
C TYR A 548 17.99 -10.73 -35.92
N ASN A 549 17.69 -11.57 -36.92
CA ASN A 549 16.91 -12.80 -36.77
C ASN A 549 17.77 -14.00 -37.14
N THR A 550 17.67 -15.06 -36.33
CA THR A 550 18.32 -16.36 -36.55
C THR A 550 17.28 -17.49 -36.38
N GLY A 551 17.63 -18.70 -36.80
CA GLY A 551 16.69 -19.81 -36.87
C GLY A 551 15.54 -19.53 -37.84
N ASN A 552 14.32 -19.75 -37.38
CA ASN A 552 13.07 -19.48 -38.10
C ASN A 552 12.37 -18.21 -37.56
N ALA A 553 13.08 -17.35 -36.83
CA ALA A 553 12.50 -16.13 -36.28
C ALA A 553 12.09 -15.18 -37.41
N THR A 554 11.01 -14.44 -37.18
CA THR A 554 10.47 -13.53 -38.19
C THR A 554 10.16 -12.16 -37.60
N THR A 555 10.38 -11.12 -38.39
CA THR A 555 10.00 -9.75 -38.02
C THR A 555 9.19 -9.11 -39.15
N GLN A 556 8.01 -8.61 -38.79
CA GLN A 556 7.17 -7.79 -39.66
C GLN A 556 7.27 -6.33 -39.23
N VAL A 557 7.57 -5.44 -40.18
CA VAL A 557 7.71 -4.00 -39.92
C VAL A 557 6.80 -3.23 -40.86
N ASN A 558 5.94 -2.35 -40.35
CA ASN A 558 5.11 -1.47 -41.16
C ASN A 558 5.13 -0.03 -40.63
N TYR A 559 4.96 0.94 -41.53
CA TYR A 559 4.81 2.36 -41.21
C TYR A 559 5.94 2.91 -40.32
N SER A 560 7.14 2.35 -40.39
CA SER A 560 8.23 2.62 -39.43
C SER A 560 9.47 3.21 -40.10
N ILE A 561 10.33 3.86 -39.32
CA ILE A 561 11.64 4.34 -39.75
C ILE A 561 12.70 3.36 -39.23
N VAL A 562 13.46 2.73 -40.12
CA VAL A 562 14.52 1.79 -39.74
C VAL A 562 15.82 2.17 -40.43
N GLN A 563 16.89 2.40 -39.66
CA GLN A 563 18.20 2.73 -40.22
C GLN A 563 18.74 1.57 -41.07
N GLY A 564 19.16 1.88 -42.30
CA GLY A 564 19.54 0.87 -43.29
C GLY A 564 18.36 0.28 -44.08
N GLY A 565 17.12 0.59 -43.68
CA GLY A 565 15.88 0.15 -44.31
C GLY A 565 15.43 -1.25 -43.90
N TYR A 566 14.12 -1.52 -44.02
CA TYR A 566 13.55 -2.83 -43.76
C TYR A 566 12.30 -3.07 -44.62
N THR A 567 12.10 -4.29 -45.09
CA THR A 567 10.95 -4.66 -45.95
C THR A 567 9.62 -4.55 -45.21
N GLY A 568 8.57 -4.14 -45.91
CA GLY A 568 7.21 -4.08 -45.35
C GLY A 568 6.42 -2.89 -45.89
N THR A 569 5.25 -2.64 -45.33
CA THR A 569 4.35 -1.59 -45.82
C THR A 569 4.81 -0.21 -45.37
N ASN A 570 5.10 0.69 -46.31
CA ASN A 570 5.36 2.12 -46.05
C ASN A 570 6.46 2.41 -45.01
N ASN A 571 7.51 1.59 -44.99
CA ASN A 571 8.70 1.87 -44.16
C ASN A 571 9.62 2.90 -44.82
N GLN A 572 10.32 3.66 -43.99
CA GLN A 572 11.28 4.68 -44.41
C GLN A 572 12.69 4.39 -43.86
N ASN A 573 13.70 4.96 -44.51
CA ASN A 573 15.10 4.92 -44.11
C ASN A 573 15.71 6.32 -44.21
N THR A 574 14.95 7.31 -43.77
CA THR A 574 15.40 8.70 -43.69
C THR A 574 15.69 9.00 -42.24
N ASP A 575 16.72 9.80 -41.99
CA ASP A 575 17.04 10.30 -40.65
C ASP A 575 15.78 10.88 -39.98
N PRO A 576 15.38 10.40 -38.80
CA PRO A 576 14.20 10.91 -38.09
C PRO A 576 14.36 12.34 -37.57
N LEU A 577 15.57 12.92 -37.64
CA LEU A 577 15.89 14.29 -37.21
C LEU A 577 15.70 14.53 -35.70
N PHE A 578 16.13 13.57 -34.88
CA PHE A 578 16.12 13.72 -33.42
C PHE A 578 16.78 15.02 -32.96
N VAL A 579 16.15 15.74 -32.02
CA VAL A 579 16.67 17.03 -31.49
C VAL A 579 18.08 16.90 -30.92
N ASN A 580 18.36 15.87 -30.11
CA ASN A 580 19.71 15.56 -29.63
C ASN A 580 19.82 14.09 -29.19
N GLN A 581 20.03 13.19 -30.15
CA GLN A 581 20.15 11.75 -29.89
C GLN A 581 21.28 11.42 -28.90
N SER A 582 22.42 12.10 -28.99
CA SER A 582 23.58 11.82 -28.12
C SER A 582 23.31 12.10 -26.63
N ALA A 583 22.36 12.99 -26.33
CA ALA A 583 21.90 13.31 -24.98
C ALA A 583 20.59 12.61 -24.60
N GLY A 584 20.08 11.69 -25.43
CA GLY A 584 18.81 10.97 -25.19
C GLY A 584 17.54 11.78 -25.47
N ASN A 585 17.65 12.95 -26.11
CA ASN A 585 16.48 13.71 -26.56
C ASN A 585 16.04 13.22 -27.95
N LEU A 586 15.11 12.26 -27.95
CA LEU A 586 14.60 11.57 -29.13
C LEU A 586 13.29 12.17 -29.68
N ASN A 587 12.96 13.42 -29.31
CA ASN A 587 11.86 14.14 -29.94
C ASN A 587 12.20 14.49 -31.40
N ILE A 588 11.18 14.51 -32.26
CA ILE A 588 11.26 14.80 -33.70
C ILE A 588 10.49 16.07 -34.09
#